data_AF-A0A0L6JUF4-F1
#
_entry.id   AF-A0A0L6JUF4-F1
#
_cell.length_a   1.000
_cell.length_b   1.000
_cell.length_c   1.000
_cell.angle_alpha   90.00
_cell.angle_beta   90.00
_cell.angle_gamma   90.00
#
_symmetry.space_group_name_H-M   'P 1'
#
loop_
_entity.id
_entity.type
_entity.pdbx_description
1 polymer ?
#
loop_
_entity_poly.entity_id
_entity_poly.type
_entity_poly.pdbx_seq_one_letter_code
_entity_poly.pdbx_strand_id
1 'polypeptide(L)'
;MGLVRMPKKPPKPCAKQGCPRLTHERFCEEHQREEWQTYNRFYRDEFSKRFYSSRAWRKVRERKLMINPLCELCMKEERLAAATVVDHIIPIKDGGEVWDLENMQSLCKTCHERKGAMERFNRK
;
A
#
# COMPACT_ATOMS: atom_id res chain seq x y z
N MET A 1 20.31 26.79 -4.64
CA MET A 1 19.92 25.42 -5.04
C MET A 1 18.58 25.51 -5.77
N GLY A 2 18.60 25.56 -7.10
CA GLY A 2 17.38 25.68 -7.91
C GLY A 2 16.67 24.34 -8.00
N LEU A 3 15.40 24.27 -7.58
CA LEU A 3 14.55 23.12 -7.86
C LEU A 3 14.34 23.05 -9.38
N VAL A 4 15.02 22.12 -10.04
CA VAL A 4 14.78 21.81 -11.45
C VAL A 4 13.34 21.30 -11.56
N ARG A 5 12.42 22.13 -12.06
CA ARG A 5 11.03 21.73 -12.31
C ARG A 5 11.03 20.74 -13.47
N MET A 6 10.99 19.45 -13.17
CA MET A 6 10.80 18.43 -14.20
C MET A 6 9.45 18.65 -14.90
N PRO A 7 9.42 18.66 -16.25
CA PRO A 7 8.18 18.82 -16.99
C PRO A 7 7.25 17.63 -16.72
N LYS A 8 6.02 17.91 -16.29
CA LYS A 8 5.00 16.88 -16.09
C LYS A 8 4.42 16.48 -17.44
N LYS A 9 4.20 15.18 -17.64
CA LYS A 9 3.52 14.65 -18.83
C LYS A 9 2.14 15.33 -18.97
N PRO A 10 1.71 15.74 -20.18
CA PRO A 10 0.38 16.31 -20.38
C PRO A 10 -0.71 15.35 -19.90
N PRO A 11 -1.84 15.87 -19.38
CA PRO A 11 -2.93 15.03 -18.92
C PRO A 11 -3.55 14.29 -20.11
N LYS A 12 -3.97 13.06 -19.88
CA LYS A 12 -4.55 12.15 -20.87
C LYS A 12 -6.05 11.96 -20.62
N PRO A 13 -6.84 11.51 -21.61
CA PRO A 13 -8.24 11.17 -21.38
C PRO A 13 -8.41 10.10 -20.30
N CYS A 14 -9.47 10.22 -19.51
CA CYS A 14 -9.92 9.19 -18.58
C CYS A 14 -10.17 7.88 -19.33
N ALA A 15 -9.73 6.75 -18.77
CA ALA A 15 -9.94 5.44 -19.40
C ALA A 15 -11.38 4.91 -19.30
N LYS A 16 -12.29 5.60 -18.61
CA LYS A 16 -13.72 5.21 -18.59
C LYS A 16 -14.32 5.54 -19.95
N GLN A 17 -14.97 4.55 -20.56
CA GLN A 17 -15.65 4.71 -21.85
C GLN A 17 -16.62 5.91 -21.80
N GLY A 18 -16.50 6.81 -22.79
CA GLY A 18 -17.35 7.99 -22.92
C GLY A 18 -17.06 9.14 -21.94
N CYS A 19 -16.07 9.02 -21.05
CA CYS A 19 -15.74 10.11 -20.12
C CYS A 19 -14.83 11.17 -20.79
N PRO A 20 -15.25 12.45 -20.89
CA PRO A 20 -14.47 13.48 -21.56
C PRO A 20 -13.38 14.12 -20.68
N ARG A 21 -13.26 13.72 -19.41
CA ARG A 21 -12.34 14.38 -18.46
C ARG A 21 -10.89 13.96 -18.71
N LEU A 22 -9.98 14.92 -18.55
CA LEU A 22 -8.53 14.69 -18.58
C LEU A 22 -8.00 14.37 -17.16
N THR A 23 -6.97 13.54 -17.08
CA THR A 23 -6.34 13.08 -15.83
C THR A 23 -4.87 12.74 -16.06
N HIS A 24 -4.05 12.80 -15.02
CA HIS A 24 -2.69 12.25 -15.06
C HIS A 24 -2.65 10.75 -14.69
N GLU A 25 -3.73 10.26 -14.07
CA GLU A 25 -3.91 8.88 -13.65
C GLU A 25 -4.61 8.04 -14.72
N ARG A 26 -4.95 6.78 -14.42
CA ARG A 26 -5.78 5.94 -15.32
C ARG A 26 -7.21 6.48 -15.47
N PHE A 27 -7.79 6.95 -14.37
CA PHE A 27 -9.17 7.44 -14.30
C PHE A 27 -9.20 8.86 -13.72
N CYS A 28 -10.24 9.65 -14.05
CA CYS A 28 -10.49 10.92 -13.36
C CYS A 28 -10.94 10.64 -11.90
N GLU A 29 -10.88 11.64 -11.02
CA GLU A 29 -11.14 11.45 -9.58
C GLU A 29 -12.47 10.77 -9.25
N GLU A 30 -13.52 11.10 -10.00
CA GLU A 30 -14.84 10.46 -9.86
C GLU A 30 -14.78 8.97 -10.17
N HIS A 31 -14.20 8.61 -11.32
CA HIS A 31 -14.08 7.21 -11.71
C HIS A 31 -13.06 6.44 -10.85
N GLN A 32 -12.06 7.10 -10.25
CA GLN A 32 -11.23 6.47 -9.23
C GLN A 32 -12.05 6.12 -7.98
N ARG A 33 -12.98 6.98 -7.55
CA ARG A 33 -13.88 6.69 -6.43
C ARG A 33 -14.85 5.55 -6.75
N GLU A 34 -15.44 5.55 -7.95
CA GLU A 34 -16.31 4.45 -8.40
C GLU A 34 -15.59 3.09 -8.38
N GLU A 35 -14.37 3.04 -8.93
CA GLU A 35 -13.55 1.83 -8.94
C GLU A 35 -13.22 1.37 -7.52
N TRP A 36 -12.85 2.31 -6.63
CA TRP A 36 -12.58 2.00 -5.24
C TRP A 36 -13.82 1.48 -4.49
N GLN A 37 -14.99 2.07 -4.73
CA GLN A 37 -16.25 1.60 -4.15
C GLN A 37 -16.60 0.20 -4.65
N THR A 38 -16.44 -0.04 -5.95
CA THR A 38 -16.68 -1.34 -6.59
C THR A 38 -15.73 -2.40 -6.02
N TYR A 39 -14.43 -2.10 -5.94
CA TYR A 39 -13.43 -2.95 -5.31
C TYR A 39 -13.80 -3.30 -3.87
N ASN A 40 -14.10 -2.30 -3.03
CA ASN A 40 -14.46 -2.53 -1.64
C ASN A 40 -15.78 -3.28 -1.44
N ARG A 41 -16.73 -3.17 -2.38
CA ARG A 41 -18.03 -3.83 -2.30
C ARG A 41 -17.98 -5.27 -2.76
N PHE A 42 -17.26 -5.56 -3.84
CA PHE A 42 -17.35 -6.85 -4.53
C PHE A 42 -16.09 -7.70 -4.47
N TYR A 43 -14.91 -7.09 -4.36
CA TYR A 43 -13.63 -7.79 -4.53
C TYR A 43 -12.78 -7.85 -3.26
N ARG A 44 -12.97 -6.91 -2.33
CA ARG A 44 -12.25 -6.91 -1.05
C ARG A 44 -12.82 -7.99 -0.14
N ASP A 45 -11.97 -8.89 0.31
CA ASP A 45 -12.37 -9.99 1.18
C ASP A 45 -12.85 -9.46 2.56
N GLU A 46 -13.88 -10.11 3.09
CA GLU A 46 -14.53 -9.69 4.33
C GLU A 46 -13.58 -9.76 5.52
N PHE A 47 -12.71 -10.78 5.54
CA PHE A 47 -11.69 -10.94 6.58
C PHE A 47 -10.78 -9.71 6.62
N SER A 48 -10.13 -9.34 5.51
CA SER A 48 -9.24 -8.18 5.44
C SER A 48 -9.96 -6.89 5.79
N LYS A 49 -11.22 -6.73 5.36
CA LYS A 49 -12.02 -5.56 5.71
C LYS A 49 -12.20 -5.45 7.23
N ARG A 50 -12.58 -6.53 7.90
CA ARG A 50 -12.78 -6.56 9.37
C ARG A 50 -11.45 -6.47 10.13
N PHE A 51 -10.44 -7.20 9.70
CA PHE A 51 -9.14 -7.27 10.34
C PHE A 51 -8.42 -5.91 10.34
N TYR A 52 -8.22 -5.31 9.16
CA TYR A 52 -7.47 -4.05 9.04
C TYR A 52 -8.24 -2.83 9.58
N SER A 53 -9.55 -2.93 9.78
CA SER A 53 -10.35 -1.91 10.49
C SER A 53 -10.47 -2.15 11.99
N SER A 54 -9.99 -3.29 12.50
CA SER A 54 -10.15 -3.67 13.90
C SER A 54 -9.33 -2.80 14.86
N ARG A 55 -9.86 -2.59 16.07
CA ARG A 55 -9.12 -1.94 17.16
C ARG A 55 -7.87 -2.71 17.57
N ALA A 56 -7.92 -4.04 17.52
CA ALA A 56 -6.80 -4.91 17.84
C ALA A 56 -5.63 -4.68 16.87
N TRP A 57 -5.89 -4.67 15.56
CA TRP A 57 -4.88 -4.36 14.55
C TRP A 57 -4.26 -2.98 14.76
N ARG A 58 -5.07 -1.95 15.00
CA ARG A 58 -4.55 -0.59 15.23
C ARG A 58 -3.57 -0.54 16.41
N LYS A 59 -3.90 -1.20 17.53
CA LYS A 59 -3.00 -1.29 18.70
C LYS A 59 -1.69 -2.00 18.39
N VAL A 60 -1.76 -3.14 17.70
CA VAL A 60 -0.56 -3.93 17.35
C VAL A 60 0.32 -3.16 16.37
N ARG A 61 -0.29 -2.53 15.36
CA ARG A 61 0.40 -1.65 14.40
C ARG A 61 1.13 -0.51 15.12
N GLU A 62 0.45 0.20 16.01
CA GLU A 62 1.05 1.29 16.80
C GLU A 62 2.23 0.78 17.63
N ARG A 63 2.08 -0.36 18.33
CA ARG A 63 3.17 -0.99 19.09
C ARG A 63 4.37 -1.35 18.22
N LYS A 64 4.15 -1.99 17.07
CA LYS A 64 5.23 -2.40 16.16
C LYS A 64 6.00 -1.18 15.63
N LEU A 65 5.31 -0.10 15.26
CA LEU A 65 5.96 1.14 14.83
C LEU A 65 6.70 1.87 15.95
N MET A 66 6.27 1.75 17.21
CA MET A 66 7.03 2.28 18.35
C MET A 66 8.32 1.49 18.61
N ILE A 67 8.28 0.16 18.49
CA ILE A 67 9.44 -0.71 18.69
C ILE A 67 10.44 -0.55 17.52
N ASN A 68 9.94 -0.60 16.29
CA ASN A 68 10.70 -0.50 15.06
C ASN A 68 10.21 0.71 14.24
N PRO A 69 10.68 1.93 14.55
CA PRO A 69 10.23 3.16 13.86
C PRO A 69 10.85 3.35 12.47
N LEU A 70 11.87 2.56 12.13
CA LEU A 70 12.56 2.62 10.86
C LEU A 70 12.13 1.47 9.94
N CYS A 71 12.24 1.70 8.63
CA CYS A 71 11.97 0.70 7.62
C CYS A 71 13.01 -0.42 7.71
N GLU A 72 12.57 -1.62 8.09
CA GLU A 72 13.43 -2.78 8.31
C GLU A 72 14.12 -3.24 7.01
N LEU A 73 13.49 -3.04 5.85
CA LEU A 73 14.12 -3.31 4.55
C LEU A 73 15.15 -2.26 4.15
N CYS A 74 14.91 -0.97 4.45
CA CYS A 74 15.91 0.06 4.19
C CYS A 74 17.15 -0.14 5.08
N MET A 75 16.94 -0.51 6.36
CA MET A 75 18.04 -0.78 7.30
C MET A 75 18.94 -1.93 6.81
N LYS A 76 18.36 -3.00 6.24
CA LYS A 76 19.13 -4.09 5.62
C LYS A 76 19.97 -3.65 4.41
N GLU A 77 19.57 -2.56 3.77
CA GLU A 77 20.28 -1.93 2.65
C GLU A 77 21.12 -0.72 3.11
N GLU A 78 21.40 -0.58 4.41
CA GLU A 78 22.17 0.53 5.01
C GLU A 78 21.57 1.93 4.75
N ARG A 79 20.25 1.99 4.52
CA ARG A 79 19.50 3.24 4.32
C ARG A 79 18.58 3.51 5.51
N LEU A 80 18.45 4.79 5.86
CA LEU A 80 17.51 5.24 6.90
C LEU A 80 16.26 5.82 6.26
N ALA A 81 15.10 5.23 6.60
CA ALA A 81 13.80 5.76 6.23
C ALA A 81 12.80 5.47 7.35
N ALA A 82 11.95 6.43 7.69
CA ALA A 82 10.87 6.22 8.65
C ALA A 82 9.87 5.17 8.13
N ALA A 83 9.46 4.25 8.99
CA ALA A 83 8.38 3.34 8.70
C ALA A 83 7.03 4.03 8.88
N THR A 84 6.11 3.78 7.95
CA THR A 84 4.74 4.32 7.99
C THR A 84 3.68 3.23 7.87
N VAL A 85 4.09 2.02 7.51
CA VAL A 85 3.23 0.86 7.30
C VAL A 85 3.80 -0.31 8.08
N VAL A 86 2.92 -1.12 8.65
CA VAL A 86 3.26 -2.45 9.18
C VAL A 86 2.66 -3.47 8.24
N ASP A 87 3.48 -4.41 7.83
CA ASP A 87 3.15 -5.40 6.81
C ASP A 87 3.53 -6.79 7.32
N HIS A 88 2.77 -7.81 6.90
CA HIS A 88 3.06 -9.20 7.25
C HIS A 88 4.16 -9.74 6.33
N ILE A 89 5.23 -10.30 6.88
CA ILE A 89 6.35 -10.88 6.12
C ILE A 89 5.82 -12.00 5.23
N ILE A 90 5.14 -12.98 5.83
CA ILE A 90 4.33 -13.98 5.15
C ILE A 90 2.89 -13.46 5.11
N PRO A 91 2.29 -13.25 3.92
CA PRO A 91 0.92 -12.77 3.82
C PRO A 91 -0.07 -13.67 4.56
N ILE A 92 -1.07 -13.09 5.22
CA ILE A 92 -2.12 -13.85 5.93
C ILE A 92 -2.80 -14.87 5.01
N LYS A 93 -3.07 -14.48 3.75
CA LYS A 93 -3.68 -15.34 2.73
C LYS A 93 -2.84 -16.54 2.33
N ASP A 94 -1.54 -16.54 2.64
CA ASP A 94 -0.63 -17.65 2.39
C ASP A 94 -0.33 -18.45 3.68
N GLY A 95 -1.11 -18.24 4.74
CA GLY A 95 -0.95 -18.93 6.02
C GLY A 95 0.00 -18.24 7.00
N GLY A 96 0.37 -16.99 6.76
CA GLY A 96 1.17 -16.21 7.71
C GLY A 96 0.43 -15.92 9.01
N GLU A 97 1.13 -16.01 10.14
CA GLU A 97 0.58 -15.72 11.45
C GLU A 97 0.09 -14.27 11.55
N VAL A 98 -1.16 -14.11 12.02
CA VAL A 98 -1.90 -12.85 11.93
C VAL A 98 -1.44 -11.84 12.98
N TRP A 99 -1.14 -12.33 14.18
CA TRP A 99 -0.87 -11.51 15.38
C TRP A 99 0.57 -11.60 15.89
N ASP A 100 1.41 -12.36 15.20
CA ASP A 100 2.81 -12.54 15.57
C ASP A 100 3.65 -11.33 15.13
N LEU A 101 4.38 -10.74 16.08
CA LEU A 101 5.27 -9.61 15.83
C LEU A 101 6.50 -10.00 15.00
N GLU A 102 6.90 -11.29 15.03
CA GLU A 102 7.99 -11.82 14.22
C GLU A 102 7.58 -11.93 12.75
N ASN A 103 6.30 -12.24 12.47
CA ASN A 103 5.74 -12.18 11.12
C ASN A 103 5.36 -10.75 10.68
N MET A 104 5.69 -9.71 11.46
CA MET A 104 5.42 -8.31 11.10
C MET A 104 6.72 -7.55 10.85
N GLN A 105 6.70 -6.66 9.87
CA GLN A 105 7.80 -5.76 9.56
C GLN A 105 7.32 -4.32 9.40
N SER A 106 8.08 -3.38 9.95
CA SER A 106 7.89 -1.95 9.76
C SER A 106 8.51 -1.50 8.43
N LEU A 107 7.73 -0.90 7.54
CA LEU A 107 8.16 -0.51 6.19
C LEU A 107 7.84 0.96 5.88
N CYS A 108 8.68 1.58 5.07
CA CYS A 108 8.32 2.81 4.37
C CYS A 108 7.37 2.50 3.19
N LYS A 109 6.65 3.52 2.71
CA LYS A 109 5.68 3.37 1.61
C LYS A 109 6.29 2.72 0.36
N THR A 110 7.48 3.16 -0.05
CA THR A 110 8.16 2.66 -1.25
C THR A 110 8.52 1.18 -1.13
N CYS A 111 9.08 0.75 0.01
CA CYS A 111 9.44 -0.64 0.24
C CYS A 111 8.19 -1.54 0.31
N HIS A 112 7.12 -1.06 0.95
CA HIS A 112 5.85 -1.76 1.01
C HIS A 112 5.23 -1.97 -0.40
N GLU A 113 5.20 -0.92 -1.24
CA GLU A 113 4.73 -1.03 -2.62
C GLU A 113 5.59 -1.99 -3.46
N ARG A 114 6.92 -1.94 -3.30
CA ARG A 114 7.87 -2.85 -3.95
C ARG A 114 7.61 -4.31 -3.56
N LYS A 115 7.43 -4.60 -2.26
CA LYS A 115 7.08 -5.94 -1.77
C LYS A 115 5.77 -6.43 -2.39
N GLY A 116 4.71 -5.63 -2.31
CA GLY A 116 3.41 -6.01 -2.87
C GLY A 116 3.46 -6.25 -4.40
N ALA A 117 4.29 -5.52 -5.14
CA ALA A 117 4.53 -5.78 -6.56
C ALA A 117 5.21 -7.13 -6.79
N MET A 118 6.25 -7.44 -6.01
CA MET A 118 6.97 -8.72 -6.09
C MET A 118 6.06 -9.90 -5.74
N GLU A 119 5.23 -9.79 -4.70
CA GLU A 119 4.27 -10.83 -4.32
C GLU A 119 3.23 -11.12 -5.40
N ARG A 120 2.79 -10.09 -6.15
CA ARG A 120 1.88 -10.28 -7.28
C ARG A 120 2.58 -10.92 -8.47
N PHE A 121 3.86 -10.63 -8.67
CA PHE A 121 4.66 -11.26 -9.72
C PHE A 121 4.87 -12.75 -9.43
N ASN A 122 5.24 -13.11 -8.20
CA ASN A 122 5.52 -14.49 -7.79
C ASN A 122 4.28 -15.42 -7.72
N ARG A 123 3.07 -14.87 -7.85
CA ARG A 123 1.81 -15.64 -7.87
C ARG A 123 1.35 -16.02 -9.27
N LYS A 124 2.03 -15.52 -10.30
CA LYS A 124 1.79 -15.88 -11.70
C LYS A 124 2.65 -17.07 -12.08
#